data_AF-A0A2N1W8C8-F1
#
_entry.id   AF-A0A2N1W8C8-F1
#
_cell.length_a   1.000
_cell.length_b   1.000
_cell.length_c   1.000
_cell.angle_alpha   90.00
_cell.angle_beta   90.00
_cell.angle_gamma   90.00
#
_symmetry.space_group_name_H-M   'P 1'
#
loop_
_entity.id
_entity.type
_entity.pdbx_description
1 polymer ?
#
loop_
_entity_poly.entity_id
_entity_poly.type
_entity_poly.pdbx_seq_one_letter_code
_entity_poly.pdbx_strand_id
1 'polypeptide(L)'
;MRVFIRVLYMTAIVALAIFIFKNESLIKIENPNYKTLDKSIKIRDYFIEVKKTELSHDFIFYNYIIYKNGNKIMDIREDLGLDATDGRVNAYYAGKDINHDGEPEIIFEIPNRCYEFNVYTLGKEFKKIFNIRSRGGIDKVQINPFDFNPAAKIKFKSAFYMGDYRCMWCGPNPDLVYAYRNGKYVLAFDLMKERPPSEKVFQEMVKYINSNTQDVEKPFQWFGQLLFSGNVTTAERFVEQIEDLYNKESYLRIMNFVKEKDIKGKGANGH
;
A
#
# COMPACT_ATOMS: atom_id res chain seq x y z
N MET A 1 -17.57 47.50 -24.11
CA MET A 1 -16.15 47.38 -23.67
C MET A 1 -15.96 46.41 -22.49
N ARG A 2 -16.66 46.57 -21.35
CA ARG A 2 -16.49 45.67 -20.17
C ARG A 2 -16.82 44.19 -20.41
N VAL A 3 -17.82 43.89 -21.25
CA VAL A 3 -18.19 42.50 -21.60
C VAL A 3 -17.09 41.83 -22.43
N PHE A 4 -16.49 42.56 -23.37
CA PHE A 4 -15.43 42.06 -24.24
C PHE A 4 -14.15 41.70 -23.45
N ILE A 5 -13.80 42.50 -22.44
CA ILE A 5 -12.66 42.24 -21.55
C ILE A 5 -12.90 40.98 -20.70
N ARG A 6 -14.13 40.77 -20.20
CA ARG A 6 -14.48 39.56 -19.42
C ARG A 6 -14.43 38.29 -20.26
N VAL A 7 -14.87 38.36 -21.51
CA VAL A 7 -14.79 37.23 -22.44
C VAL A 7 -13.33 36.89 -22.68
N LEU A 8 -12.49 37.86 -23.06
CA LEU A 8 -11.04 37.65 -23.27
C LEU A 8 -10.33 37.05 -22.05
N TYR A 9 -10.68 37.50 -20.84
CA TYR A 9 -10.08 36.98 -19.60
C TYR A 9 -10.50 35.53 -19.33
N MET A 10 -11.76 35.18 -19.57
CA MET A 10 -12.25 33.80 -19.48
C MET A 10 -11.60 32.89 -20.52
N THR A 11 -11.46 33.34 -21.77
CA THR A 11 -10.78 32.55 -22.81
C THR A 11 -9.31 32.35 -22.48
N ALA A 12 -8.64 33.35 -21.90
CA ALA A 12 -7.25 33.24 -21.45
C ALA A 12 -7.09 32.24 -20.29
N ILE A 13 -8.00 32.24 -19.31
CA ILE A 13 -8.00 31.27 -18.20
C ILE A 13 -8.25 29.85 -18.72
N VAL A 14 -9.22 29.67 -19.61
CA VAL A 14 -9.53 28.35 -20.18
C VAL A 14 -8.38 27.87 -21.06
N ALA A 15 -7.76 28.74 -21.87
CA ALA A 15 -6.59 28.40 -22.66
C ALA A 15 -5.38 28.07 -21.78
N LEU A 16 -5.16 28.79 -20.69
CA LEU A 16 -4.09 28.52 -19.72
C LEU A 16 -4.34 27.19 -19.00
N ALA A 17 -5.57 26.90 -18.60
CA ALA A 17 -5.96 25.62 -18.02
C ALA A 17 -5.71 24.48 -19.02
N ILE A 18 -6.18 24.61 -20.26
CA ILE A 18 -5.94 23.61 -21.32
C ILE A 18 -4.44 23.44 -21.59
N PHE A 19 -3.65 24.53 -21.57
CA PHE A 19 -2.20 24.49 -21.78
C PHE A 19 -1.47 23.82 -20.62
N ILE A 20 -1.86 24.08 -19.37
CA ILE A 20 -1.35 23.38 -18.18
C ILE A 20 -1.69 21.89 -18.28
N PHE A 21 -2.93 21.54 -18.63
CA PHE A 21 -3.36 20.14 -18.84
C PHE A 21 -2.69 19.45 -20.04
N LYS A 22 -2.23 20.21 -21.06
CA LYS A 22 -1.52 19.66 -22.23
C LYS A 22 0.00 19.56 -22.05
N ASN A 23 0.60 20.38 -21.19
CA ASN A 23 2.06 20.42 -20.95
C ASN A 23 2.50 19.73 -19.66
N GLU A 24 1.58 19.29 -18.81
CA GLU A 24 1.83 18.03 -18.14
C GLU A 24 1.95 16.98 -19.24
N SER A 25 3.18 16.68 -19.62
CA SER A 25 3.57 15.39 -20.16
C SER A 25 3.12 14.33 -19.16
N LEU A 26 1.82 14.05 -19.22
CA LEU A 26 1.17 12.84 -18.79
C LEU A 26 1.99 11.74 -19.45
N ILE A 27 2.95 11.22 -18.68
CA ILE A 27 3.17 9.80 -18.67
C ILE A 27 1.77 9.24 -18.39
N LYS A 28 1.05 8.95 -19.46
CA LYS A 28 -0.09 8.06 -19.45
C LYS A 28 0.48 6.75 -18.91
N ILE A 29 0.42 6.59 -17.59
CA ILE A 29 0.63 5.29 -16.96
C ILE A 29 -0.65 4.51 -17.28
N GLU A 30 -0.76 4.06 -18.52
CA GLU A 30 -1.75 3.09 -18.97
C GLU A 30 -1.31 1.71 -18.44
N ASN A 31 -1.40 1.51 -17.12
CA ASN A 31 -1.58 0.20 -16.52
C ASN A 31 -1.89 0.29 -15.01
N PRO A 32 -3.01 -0.25 -14.52
CA PRO A 32 -3.28 -0.41 -13.09
C PRO A 32 -2.47 -1.55 -12.44
N ASN A 33 -1.56 -2.20 -13.19
CA ASN A 33 -0.54 -3.11 -12.68
C ASN A 33 0.82 -2.41 -12.80
N TYR A 34 1.38 -1.96 -11.67
CA TYR A 34 2.58 -1.14 -11.63
C TYR A 34 3.81 -1.90 -12.15
N LYS A 35 4.63 -1.23 -12.97
CA LYS A 35 6.01 -1.65 -13.23
C LYS A 35 6.91 -0.98 -12.19
N THR A 36 7.78 -1.77 -11.56
CA THR A 36 8.96 -1.27 -10.83
C THR A 36 9.60 -0.14 -11.63
N LEU A 37 9.99 0.95 -10.97
CA LEU A 37 10.74 2.01 -11.65
C LEU A 37 12.06 1.40 -12.19
N ASP A 38 12.13 1.22 -13.50
CA ASP A 38 13.23 0.55 -14.21
C ASP A 38 14.08 1.54 -15.02
N LYS A 39 13.74 2.82 -14.97
CA LYS A 39 14.40 3.94 -15.64
C LYS A 39 14.51 5.14 -14.74
N SER A 40 15.59 5.91 -14.90
CA SER A 40 15.80 7.15 -14.16
C SER A 40 14.73 8.19 -14.47
N ILE A 41 14.34 8.98 -13.47
CA ILE A 41 13.30 10.01 -13.59
C ILE A 41 13.72 11.32 -12.93
N LYS A 42 13.24 12.44 -13.47
CA LYS A 42 13.39 13.76 -12.87
C LYS A 42 12.05 14.28 -12.40
N ILE A 43 12.00 14.77 -11.16
CA ILE A 43 10.79 15.25 -10.51
C ILE A 43 11.15 16.53 -9.79
N ARG A 44 10.68 17.68 -10.31
CA ARG A 44 11.07 18.99 -9.79
C ARG A 44 12.61 19.12 -9.74
N ASP A 45 13.17 19.36 -8.55
CA ASP A 45 14.61 19.44 -8.30
C ASP A 45 15.27 18.11 -7.92
N TYR A 46 14.49 17.02 -7.84
CA TYR A 46 14.97 15.67 -7.64
C TYR A 46 15.30 14.97 -8.95
N PHE A 47 16.37 14.18 -8.93
CA PHE A 47 16.69 13.21 -9.96
C PHE A 47 16.89 11.85 -9.28
N ILE A 48 16.15 10.85 -9.74
CA ILE A 48 16.20 9.48 -9.23
C ILE A 48 16.89 8.66 -10.31
N GLU A 49 18.14 8.32 -10.08
CA GLU A 49 18.93 7.46 -10.95
C GLU A 49 18.60 6.01 -10.63
N VAL A 50 18.27 5.24 -11.67
CA VAL A 50 18.05 3.80 -11.56
C VAL A 50 19.25 3.07 -12.13
N LYS A 51 20.01 2.39 -11.28
CA LYS A 51 21.10 1.52 -11.69
C LYS A 51 20.61 0.08 -11.69
N LYS A 52 20.64 -0.54 -12.86
CA LYS A 52 20.36 -1.96 -13.04
C LYS A 52 21.65 -2.75 -12.86
N THR A 53 21.67 -3.70 -11.94
CA THR A 53 22.75 -4.68 -11.77
C THR A 53 22.21 -6.06 -12.09
N GLU A 54 22.90 -6.78 -12.96
CA GLU A 54 22.56 -8.15 -13.35
C GLU A 54 23.60 -9.09 -12.74
N LEU A 55 23.19 -9.93 -11.79
CA LEU A 55 24.07 -10.93 -11.17
C LEU A 55 24.05 -12.26 -11.93
N SER A 56 22.89 -12.61 -12.51
CA SER A 56 22.69 -13.76 -13.39
C SER A 56 21.50 -13.51 -14.31
N HIS A 57 21.27 -14.40 -15.29
CA HIS A 57 20.18 -14.29 -16.27
C HIS A 57 18.78 -14.16 -15.62
N ASP A 58 18.62 -14.66 -14.39
CA ASP A 58 17.34 -14.63 -13.66
C ASP A 58 17.33 -13.61 -12.50
N PHE A 59 18.46 -12.95 -12.23
CA PHE A 59 18.63 -12.12 -11.04
C PHE A 59 19.14 -10.71 -11.38
N ILE A 60 18.17 -9.86 -11.68
CA ILE A 60 18.31 -8.41 -11.86
C ILE A 60 17.92 -7.72 -10.56
N PHE A 61 18.70 -6.72 -10.17
CA PHE A 61 18.38 -5.81 -9.08
C PHE A 61 18.48 -4.37 -9.54
N TYR A 62 17.65 -3.54 -8.91
CA TYR A 62 17.69 -2.10 -9.06
C TYR A 62 18.29 -1.49 -7.80
N ASN A 63 19.22 -0.55 -8.00
CA ASN A 63 19.59 0.44 -7.00
C ASN A 63 19.01 1.79 -7.42
N TYR A 64 18.59 2.56 -6.44
CA TYR A 64 18.00 3.88 -6.61
C TYR A 64 18.89 4.91 -5.92
N ILE A 65 19.44 5.83 -6.69
CA ILE A 65 20.26 6.92 -6.17
C ILE A 65 19.49 8.22 -6.34
N ILE A 66 19.27 8.90 -5.22
CA ILE A 66 18.50 10.13 -5.14
C ILE A 66 19.46 11.31 -5.14
N TYR A 67 19.23 12.23 -6.06
CA TYR A 67 19.90 13.51 -6.15
C TYR A 67 18.90 14.63 -5.96
N LYS A 68 19.35 15.73 -5.35
CA LYS A 68 18.60 16.99 -5.27
C LYS A 68 19.48 18.15 -5.68
N ASN A 69 19.02 18.94 -6.65
CA ASN A 69 19.81 20.03 -7.24
C ASN A 69 21.21 19.58 -7.69
N GLY A 70 21.31 18.34 -8.21
CA GLY A 70 22.57 17.74 -8.68
C GLY A 70 23.44 17.09 -7.60
N ASN A 71 23.13 17.27 -6.32
CA ASN A 71 23.88 16.66 -5.22
C ASN A 71 23.28 15.30 -4.85
N LYS A 72 24.12 14.26 -4.70
CA LYS A 72 23.68 12.95 -4.16
C LYS A 72 23.23 13.18 -2.72
N ILE A 73 21.99 12.80 -2.41
CA ILE A 73 21.43 12.90 -1.05
C ILE A 73 21.15 11.53 -0.42
N MET A 74 20.95 10.49 -1.23
CA MET A 74 20.77 9.14 -0.74
C MET A 74 21.11 8.10 -1.82
N ASP A 75 21.76 7.03 -1.44
CA ASP A 75 21.84 5.77 -2.18
C ASP A 75 21.05 4.71 -1.39
N ILE A 76 19.91 4.26 -1.93
CA ILE A 76 18.96 3.44 -1.17
C ILE A 76 19.58 2.15 -0.68
N ARG A 77 20.46 1.49 -1.44
CA ARG A 77 21.10 0.25 -0.98
C ARG A 77 22.22 0.51 0.00
N GLU A 78 23.11 1.45 -0.33
CA GLU A 78 24.26 1.78 0.53
C GLU A 78 23.79 2.31 1.90
N ASP A 79 22.91 3.32 1.91
CA ASP A 79 22.50 4.02 3.12
C ASP A 79 21.53 3.19 3.99
N LEU A 80 20.84 2.20 3.41
CA LEU A 80 20.03 1.25 4.18
C LEU A 80 20.79 -0.05 4.53
N GLY A 81 22.07 -0.16 4.16
CA GLY A 81 22.90 -1.33 4.46
C GLY A 81 22.44 -2.61 3.76
N LEU A 82 21.85 -2.50 2.56
CA LEU A 82 21.33 -3.62 1.79
C LEU A 82 22.41 -4.21 0.89
N ASP A 83 22.74 -5.48 1.08
CA ASP A 83 23.69 -6.21 0.27
C ASP A 83 23.02 -6.90 -0.93
N ALA A 84 23.80 -7.51 -1.82
CA ALA A 84 23.29 -8.19 -3.01
C ALA A 84 22.37 -9.40 -2.70
N THR A 85 22.43 -9.95 -1.49
CA THR A 85 21.66 -11.12 -1.06
C THR A 85 20.30 -10.75 -0.47
N ASP A 86 20.12 -9.50 -0.04
CA ASP A 86 18.87 -9.02 0.56
C ASP A 86 17.67 -9.02 -0.40
N GLY A 87 17.89 -9.18 -1.71
CA GLY A 87 16.82 -9.24 -2.70
C GLY A 87 16.59 -7.93 -3.44
N ARG A 88 15.45 -7.88 -4.16
CA ARG A 88 15.08 -6.77 -5.05
C ARG A 88 14.47 -5.61 -4.25
N VAL A 89 15.10 -4.44 -4.34
CA VAL A 89 14.44 -3.18 -3.96
C VAL A 89 13.58 -2.77 -5.14
N ASN A 90 12.30 -2.49 -4.88
CA ASN A 90 11.41 -1.91 -5.88
C ASN A 90 11.07 -0.48 -5.48
N ALA A 91 11.15 0.45 -6.42
CA ALA A 91 10.59 1.78 -6.24
C ALA A 91 9.25 1.89 -6.97
N TYR A 92 8.24 2.32 -6.22
CA TYR A 92 6.91 2.68 -6.70
C TYR A 92 6.79 4.19 -6.61
N TYR A 93 6.96 4.83 -7.75
CA TYR A 93 6.75 6.27 -7.86
C TYR A 93 5.24 6.56 -7.90
N ALA A 94 4.72 7.25 -6.89
CA ALA A 94 3.34 7.73 -6.92
C ALA A 94 3.21 8.96 -7.83
N GLY A 95 4.28 9.76 -7.94
CA GLY A 95 4.34 10.99 -8.72
C GLY A 95 3.26 12.01 -8.47
N LYS A 96 2.65 11.86 -7.32
CA LYS A 96 1.47 12.54 -6.87
C LYS A 96 1.61 12.67 -5.37
N ASP A 97 0.97 13.72 -4.91
CA ASP A 97 0.74 13.99 -3.50
C ASP A 97 -0.27 12.96 -2.96
N ILE A 98 0.25 11.98 -2.21
CA ILE A 98 -0.54 10.91 -1.58
C ILE A 98 -0.79 11.18 -0.10
N ASN A 99 -0.36 12.30 0.46
CA ASN A 99 -0.65 12.67 1.85
C ASN A 99 -1.45 14.01 1.95
N HIS A 100 -1.72 14.63 0.81
CA HIS A 100 -2.37 15.94 0.61
C HIS A 100 -1.60 17.13 1.20
N ASP A 101 -0.26 17.08 1.25
CA ASP A 101 0.61 18.17 1.72
C ASP A 101 1.17 19.06 0.59
N GLY A 102 0.85 18.76 -0.66
CA GLY A 102 1.31 19.47 -1.86
C GLY A 102 2.64 18.97 -2.44
N GLU A 103 3.27 18.00 -1.80
CA GLU A 103 4.54 17.39 -2.21
C GLU A 103 4.31 15.98 -2.79
N PRO A 104 5.09 15.54 -3.79
CA PRO A 104 4.96 14.18 -4.31
C PRO A 104 5.72 13.18 -3.45
N GLU A 105 5.25 11.93 -3.37
CA GLU A 105 5.96 10.86 -2.68
C GLU A 105 6.53 9.78 -3.61
N ILE A 106 7.50 9.06 -3.07
CA ILE A 106 7.99 7.78 -3.60
C ILE A 106 7.93 6.72 -2.50
N ILE A 107 7.58 5.49 -2.88
CA ILE A 107 7.53 4.34 -1.99
C ILE A 107 8.62 3.36 -2.41
N PHE A 108 9.50 3.00 -1.48
CA PHE A 108 10.47 1.93 -1.68
C PHE A 108 10.02 0.68 -0.94
N GLU A 109 9.82 -0.41 -1.66
CA GLU A 109 9.79 -1.75 -1.08
C GLU A 109 11.22 -2.20 -0.86
N ILE A 110 11.56 -2.34 0.40
CA ILE A 110 12.84 -2.83 0.87
C ILE A 110 12.67 -4.29 1.24
N PRO A 111 13.41 -5.20 0.58
CA PRO A 111 13.37 -6.59 0.93
C PRO A 111 14.10 -6.75 2.28
N ASN A 112 13.37 -7.21 3.27
CA ASN A 112 13.85 -7.61 4.58
C ASN A 112 13.04 -8.86 4.95
N ARG A 113 13.37 -9.54 6.06
CA ARG A 113 12.65 -10.69 6.64
C ARG A 113 11.12 -10.52 6.68
N CYS A 114 10.63 -9.28 6.65
CA CYS A 114 9.21 -8.92 6.69
C CYS A 114 8.83 -7.77 5.74
N TYR A 115 9.44 -7.65 4.54
CA TYR A 115 9.27 -6.57 3.52
C TYR A 115 8.79 -5.20 4.05
N GLU A 116 9.64 -4.18 3.96
CA GLU A 116 9.31 -2.85 4.47
C GLU A 116 9.02 -1.88 3.33
N PHE A 117 7.87 -1.21 3.37
CA PHE A 117 7.52 -0.16 2.42
C PHE A 117 7.75 1.18 3.08
N ASN A 118 8.81 1.85 2.66
CA ASN A 118 9.19 3.15 3.15
C ASN A 118 8.65 4.23 2.22
N VAL A 119 7.79 5.10 2.75
CA VAL A 119 7.25 6.27 2.04
C VAL A 119 8.14 7.46 2.32
N TYR A 120 8.67 8.06 1.27
CA TYR A 120 9.49 9.28 1.33
C TYR A 120 8.77 10.41 0.62
N THR A 121 8.79 11.60 1.23
CA THR A 121 8.38 12.83 0.55
C THR A 121 9.52 13.33 -0.34
N LEU A 122 9.16 13.85 -1.51
CA LEU A 122 10.02 14.55 -2.46
C LEU A 122 9.76 16.07 -2.39
N GLY A 123 9.52 16.59 -1.18
CA GLY A 123 9.30 18.01 -0.93
C GLY A 123 10.57 18.80 -0.65
N LYS A 124 10.50 19.79 0.25
CA LYS A 124 11.67 20.61 0.63
C LYS A 124 12.85 19.78 1.16
N GLU A 125 12.60 18.64 1.77
CA GLU A 125 13.63 17.71 2.23
C GLU A 125 13.25 16.30 1.82
N PHE A 126 14.23 15.49 1.42
CA PHE A 126 14.02 14.06 1.22
C PHE A 126 14.04 13.39 2.57
N LYS A 127 12.88 12.90 3.02
CA LYS A 127 12.76 12.25 4.33
C LYS A 127 11.73 11.14 4.30
N LYS A 128 12.00 10.08 5.07
CA LYS A 128 11.03 9.03 5.33
C LYS A 128 9.91 9.62 6.18
N ILE A 129 8.69 9.60 5.66
CA ILE A 129 7.49 10.09 6.36
C ILE A 129 6.65 8.95 6.93
N PHE A 130 6.81 7.74 6.39
CA PHE A 130 6.08 6.58 6.87
C PHE A 130 6.79 5.26 6.52
N ASN A 131 6.48 4.23 7.30
CA ASN A 131 6.91 2.87 7.06
C ASN A 131 5.72 1.93 7.27
N ILE A 132 5.55 1.02 6.33
CA ILE A 132 4.63 -0.10 6.43
C ILE A 132 5.47 -1.36 6.48
N ARG A 133 5.30 -2.16 7.52
CA ARG A 133 5.86 -3.51 7.56
C ARG A 133 4.85 -4.47 6.96
N SER A 134 5.29 -5.31 6.02
CA SER A 134 4.46 -6.34 5.41
C SER A 134 5.18 -7.68 5.34
N ARG A 135 4.75 -8.65 6.14
CA ARG A 135 5.29 -10.02 6.04
C ARG A 135 4.68 -10.72 4.82
N GLY A 136 5.51 -11.40 4.02
CA GLY A 136 5.06 -12.16 2.84
C GLY A 136 5.02 -11.38 1.51
N GLY A 137 5.64 -10.20 1.45
CA GLY A 137 5.60 -9.34 0.27
C GLY A 137 4.24 -8.67 0.11
N ILE A 138 4.14 -7.75 -0.84
CA ILE A 138 2.85 -7.19 -1.25
C ILE A 138 2.58 -7.67 -2.67
N ASP A 139 1.53 -8.50 -2.84
CA ASP A 139 1.11 -8.94 -4.18
C ASP A 139 0.75 -7.74 -5.08
N LYS A 140 0.13 -6.70 -4.49
CA LYS A 140 -0.39 -5.51 -5.19
C LYS A 140 -0.41 -4.30 -4.25
N VAL A 141 0.39 -3.27 -4.54
CA VAL A 141 0.17 -1.92 -4.00
C VAL A 141 -0.79 -1.22 -4.96
N GLN A 142 -1.92 -0.70 -4.50
CA GLN A 142 -2.74 0.23 -5.30
C GLN A 142 -2.72 1.60 -4.65
N ILE A 143 -2.23 2.58 -5.40
CA ILE A 143 -2.26 4.00 -5.06
C ILE A 143 -3.34 4.60 -5.95
N ASN A 144 -4.56 4.68 -5.42
CA ASN A 144 -5.68 5.29 -6.14
C ASN A 144 -5.86 6.73 -5.68
N PRO A 145 -5.60 7.75 -6.53
CA PRO A 145 -6.14 9.07 -6.34
C PRO A 145 -7.63 9.00 -6.70
N PHE A 146 -8.49 8.67 -5.73
CA PHE A 146 -9.93 8.76 -5.97
C PHE A 146 -10.37 10.21 -5.90
N ASP A 147 -11.04 10.65 -6.96
CA ASP A 147 -11.85 11.86 -6.99
C ASP A 147 -12.77 11.90 -5.75
N PHE A 148 -12.74 13.03 -5.02
CA PHE A 148 -13.67 13.44 -3.96
C PHE A 148 -13.57 12.82 -2.55
N ASN A 149 -12.51 12.09 -2.16
CA ASN A 149 -12.27 11.77 -0.74
C ASN A 149 -10.79 12.02 -0.35
N PRO A 150 -10.48 12.97 0.55
CA PRO A 150 -9.14 13.54 0.79
C PRO A 150 -8.18 12.64 1.58
N ALA A 151 -8.28 11.32 1.41
CA ALA A 151 -7.38 10.37 2.05
C ALA A 151 -6.82 9.46 0.97
N ALA A 152 -5.61 9.73 0.49
CA ALA A 152 -4.95 8.80 -0.43
C ALA A 152 -4.81 7.43 0.23
N LYS A 153 -5.11 6.41 -0.56
CA LYS A 153 -5.21 5.03 -0.11
C LYS A 153 -4.00 4.28 -0.59
N ILE A 154 -3.28 3.66 0.33
CA ILE A 154 -2.32 2.61 0.00
C ILE A 154 -3.05 1.30 0.29
N LYS A 155 -3.52 0.62 -0.76
CA LYS A 155 -4.11 -0.70 -0.64
C LYS A 155 -3.04 -1.75 -0.86
N PHE A 156 -2.92 -2.71 0.05
CA PHE A 156 -2.02 -3.83 -0.13
C PHE A 156 -2.45 -5.07 0.62
N LYS A 157 -1.99 -6.20 0.12
CA LYS A 157 -2.07 -7.48 0.79
C LYS A 157 -0.95 -7.60 1.83
N SER A 158 -1.28 -7.81 3.10
CA SER A 158 -0.27 -8.08 4.14
C SER A 158 -0.61 -9.21 5.11
N ALA A 159 0.39 -10.03 5.45
CA ALA A 159 0.28 -10.98 6.55
C ALA A 159 0.63 -10.33 7.89
N PHE A 160 1.07 -9.06 7.93
CA PHE A 160 1.68 -8.47 9.13
C PHE A 160 0.75 -8.54 10.36
N TYR A 161 -0.52 -8.18 10.21
CA TYR A 161 -1.50 -8.25 11.29
C TYR A 161 -2.05 -9.66 11.54
N MET A 162 -1.68 -10.61 10.68
CA MET A 162 -2.00 -12.03 10.82
C MET A 162 -0.80 -12.83 11.39
N GLY A 163 0.36 -12.19 11.54
CA GLY A 163 1.66 -12.81 11.30
C GLY A 163 2.55 -13.05 12.51
N ASP A 164 2.02 -13.67 13.57
CA ASP A 164 2.84 -14.29 14.62
C ASP A 164 2.65 -15.82 14.77
N TYR A 165 1.73 -16.46 14.02
CA TYR A 165 1.21 -17.76 14.48
C TYR A 165 1.17 -18.94 13.51
N ARG A 166 1.63 -18.85 12.25
CA ARG A 166 1.99 -20.00 11.37
C ARG A 166 2.44 -19.51 9.99
N CYS A 167 3.43 -20.19 9.39
CA CYS A 167 4.18 -19.80 8.18
C CYS A 167 4.02 -18.32 7.75
N MET A 168 4.89 -17.47 8.31
CA MET A 168 5.03 -16.04 8.00
C MET A 168 5.33 -15.71 6.52
N TRP A 169 5.50 -16.73 5.68
CA TRP A 169 5.92 -16.67 4.29
C TRP A 169 4.85 -17.19 3.32
N CYS A 170 3.80 -17.84 3.84
CA CYS A 170 2.80 -18.57 3.05
C CYS A 170 1.37 -18.09 3.32
N GLY A 171 1.19 -17.16 4.26
CA GLY A 171 -0.13 -16.75 4.70
C GLY A 171 -0.84 -15.90 3.64
N PRO A 172 -2.10 -16.18 3.34
CA PRO A 172 -2.84 -15.30 2.47
C PRO A 172 -3.28 -14.02 3.19
N ASN A 173 -3.21 -12.95 2.42
CA ASN A 173 -3.09 -11.61 2.94
C ASN A 173 -4.39 -10.82 2.70
N PRO A 174 -5.11 -10.37 3.75
CA PRO A 174 -6.26 -9.51 3.55
C PRO A 174 -5.83 -8.22 2.84
N ASP A 175 -6.76 -7.67 2.07
CA ASP A 175 -6.62 -6.35 1.48
C ASP A 175 -6.70 -5.29 2.57
N LEU A 176 -5.56 -4.71 2.94
CA LEU A 176 -5.45 -3.63 3.91
C LEU A 176 -5.41 -2.29 3.19
N VAL A 177 -6.08 -1.29 3.77
CA VAL A 177 -6.09 0.09 3.26
C VAL A 177 -5.55 1.02 4.32
N TYR A 178 -4.49 1.76 3.99
CA TYR A 178 -3.97 2.83 4.82
C TYR A 178 -4.36 4.19 4.25
N ALA A 179 -4.74 5.11 5.13
CA ALA A 179 -5.10 6.48 4.81
C ALA A 179 -4.25 7.46 5.61
N TYR A 180 -3.81 8.56 4.99
CA TYR A 180 -3.16 9.64 5.72
C TYR A 180 -4.17 10.43 6.55
N ARG A 181 -4.02 10.40 7.88
CA ARG A 181 -4.91 11.06 8.85
C ARG A 181 -4.08 11.62 9.99
N ASN A 182 -4.31 12.88 10.36
CA ASN A 182 -3.64 13.51 11.49
C ASN A 182 -2.09 13.41 11.42
N GLY A 183 -1.51 13.65 10.24
CA GLY A 183 -0.06 13.69 10.06
C GLY A 183 0.63 12.33 9.88
N LYS A 184 -0.12 11.22 9.80
CA LYS A 184 0.45 9.88 9.59
C LYS A 184 -0.51 8.97 8.82
N TYR A 185 0.02 7.94 8.18
CA TYR A 185 -0.82 6.88 7.64
C TYR A 185 -1.31 5.97 8.77
N VAL A 186 -2.60 5.65 8.74
CA VAL A 186 -3.26 4.72 9.67
C VAL A 186 -4.11 3.73 8.90
N LEU A 187 -4.27 2.53 9.46
CA LEU A 187 -5.19 1.53 8.90
C LEU A 187 -6.62 2.08 8.93
N ALA A 188 -7.29 2.09 7.78
CA ALA A 188 -8.56 2.77 7.55
C ALA A 188 -9.70 1.77 7.38
N PHE A 189 -10.14 1.17 8.49
CA PHE A 189 -11.24 0.19 8.52
C PHE A 189 -12.53 0.67 7.84
N ASP A 190 -12.84 1.96 7.98
CA ASP A 190 -13.99 2.58 7.33
C ASP A 190 -13.94 2.51 5.79
N LEU A 191 -12.73 2.47 5.20
CA LEU A 191 -12.50 2.36 3.77
C LEU A 191 -12.41 0.91 3.27
N MET A 192 -12.39 -0.06 4.18
CA MET A 192 -12.34 -1.50 3.88
C MET A 192 -13.71 -2.16 3.97
N LYS A 193 -14.76 -1.43 4.34
CA LYS A 193 -16.09 -1.98 4.59
C LYS A 193 -16.66 -2.70 3.35
N GLU A 194 -16.99 -3.97 3.53
CA GLU A 194 -17.70 -4.78 2.53
C GLU A 194 -19.02 -5.27 3.10
N ARG A 195 -19.99 -5.57 2.23
CA ARG A 195 -21.23 -6.22 2.68
C ARG A 195 -20.90 -7.62 3.20
N PRO A 196 -21.57 -8.09 4.26
CA PRO A 196 -21.39 -9.46 4.71
C PRO A 196 -21.77 -10.44 3.59
N PRO A 197 -21.09 -11.59 3.49
CA PRO A 197 -21.50 -12.64 2.57
C PRO A 197 -22.93 -13.09 2.87
N SER A 198 -23.63 -13.59 1.84
CA SER A 198 -24.93 -14.23 2.05
C SER A 198 -24.76 -15.51 2.88
N GLU A 199 -25.82 -15.91 3.60
CA GLU A 199 -25.78 -17.13 4.44
C GLU A 199 -25.39 -18.37 3.62
N LYS A 200 -25.85 -18.47 2.36
CA LYS A 200 -25.45 -19.55 1.45
C LYS A 200 -23.94 -19.58 1.23
N VAL A 201 -23.35 -18.44 0.85
CA VAL A 201 -21.89 -18.33 0.61
C VAL A 201 -21.10 -18.62 1.89
N PHE A 202 -21.60 -18.12 3.03
CA PHE A 202 -21.00 -18.37 4.33
C PHE A 202 -20.96 -19.87 4.67
N GLN A 203 -22.11 -20.55 4.57
CA GLN A 203 -22.21 -21.99 4.88
C GLN A 203 -21.42 -22.86 3.90
N GLU A 204 -21.39 -22.50 2.61
CA GLU A 204 -20.55 -23.16 1.61
C GLU A 204 -19.07 -23.08 1.98
N MET A 205 -18.61 -21.90 2.45
CA MET A 205 -17.23 -21.72 2.87
C MET A 205 -16.89 -22.50 4.15
N VAL A 206 -17.77 -22.48 5.17
CA VAL A 206 -17.60 -23.28 6.39
C VAL A 206 -17.50 -24.77 6.05
N LYS A 207 -18.43 -25.28 5.23
CA LYS A 207 -18.44 -26.67 4.79
C LYS A 207 -17.16 -27.04 4.03
N TYR A 208 -16.73 -26.16 3.11
CA TYR A 208 -15.49 -26.36 2.37
C TYR A 208 -14.30 -26.51 3.32
N ILE A 209 -14.16 -25.60 4.28
CA ILE A 209 -13.01 -25.56 5.19
C ILE A 209 -12.98 -26.78 6.12
N ASN A 210 -14.12 -27.16 6.70
CA ASN A 210 -14.20 -28.36 7.54
C ASN A 210 -13.94 -29.65 6.76
N SER A 211 -14.25 -29.68 5.45
CA SER A 211 -13.99 -30.84 4.59
C SER A 211 -12.55 -30.87 4.04
N ASN A 212 -11.80 -29.77 4.10
CA ASN A 212 -10.47 -29.63 3.52
C ASN A 212 -9.45 -29.20 4.58
N THR A 213 -9.28 -30.01 5.62
CA THR A 213 -8.45 -29.70 6.81
C THR A 213 -6.96 -29.51 6.53
N GLN A 214 -6.48 -29.85 5.33
CA GLN A 214 -5.10 -29.61 4.89
C GLN A 214 -4.90 -28.20 4.28
N ASP A 215 -5.98 -27.52 3.90
CA ASP A 215 -5.93 -26.14 3.39
C ASP A 215 -5.87 -25.17 4.56
N VAL A 216 -4.65 -24.74 4.90
CA VAL A 216 -4.40 -23.77 5.96
C VAL A 216 -4.48 -22.32 5.47
N GLU A 217 -4.52 -22.07 4.17
CA GLU A 217 -4.46 -20.72 3.65
C GLU A 217 -5.86 -20.12 3.57
N LYS A 218 -6.76 -20.78 2.85
CA LYS A 218 -8.09 -20.26 2.56
C LYS A 218 -8.92 -19.90 3.80
N PRO A 219 -8.87 -20.66 4.92
CA PRO A 219 -9.52 -20.26 6.16
C PRO A 219 -9.00 -18.92 6.73
N PHE A 220 -7.69 -18.72 6.75
CA PHE A 220 -7.09 -17.46 7.23
C PHE A 220 -7.41 -16.29 6.31
N GLN A 221 -7.40 -16.52 5.00
CA GLN A 221 -7.74 -15.55 3.96
C GLN A 221 -9.16 -15.02 4.16
N TRP A 222 -10.11 -15.95 4.30
CA TRP A 222 -11.52 -15.65 4.49
C TRP A 222 -11.78 -14.96 5.83
N PHE A 223 -11.20 -15.47 6.91
CA PHE A 223 -11.27 -14.85 8.23
C PHE A 223 -10.75 -13.40 8.21
N GLY A 224 -9.55 -13.20 7.65
CA GLY A 224 -8.94 -11.88 7.54
C GLY A 224 -9.83 -10.92 6.75
N GLN A 225 -10.37 -11.37 5.60
CA GLN A 225 -11.29 -10.56 4.82
C GLN A 225 -12.55 -10.18 5.62
N LEU A 226 -13.21 -11.13 6.29
CA LEU A 226 -14.39 -10.83 7.12
C LEU A 226 -14.06 -9.83 8.23
N LEU A 227 -12.93 -10.03 8.91
CA LEU A 227 -12.53 -9.21 10.04
C LEU A 227 -12.19 -7.78 9.63
N PHE A 228 -11.30 -7.60 8.65
CA PHE A 228 -10.83 -6.27 8.22
C PHE A 228 -11.88 -5.51 7.39
N SER A 229 -12.86 -6.21 6.79
CA SER A 229 -13.99 -5.58 6.08
C SER A 229 -15.15 -5.13 6.97
N GLY A 230 -14.98 -5.18 8.30
CA GLY A 230 -16.00 -4.74 9.25
C GLY A 230 -17.11 -5.76 9.51
N ASN A 231 -16.97 -7.00 9.02
CA ASN A 231 -17.93 -8.09 9.24
C ASN A 231 -17.55 -8.94 10.47
N VAL A 232 -17.27 -8.28 11.60
CA VAL A 232 -16.71 -8.90 12.82
C VAL A 232 -17.60 -10.02 13.37
N THR A 233 -18.92 -9.81 13.44
CA THR A 233 -19.87 -10.84 13.89
C THR A 233 -19.89 -12.06 12.97
N THR A 234 -19.69 -11.86 11.67
CA THR A 234 -19.58 -12.98 10.71
C THR A 234 -18.24 -13.71 10.88
N ALA A 235 -17.15 -12.98 11.17
CA ALA A 235 -15.85 -13.58 11.50
C ALA A 235 -15.93 -14.41 12.80
N GLU A 236 -16.65 -13.93 13.82
CA GLU A 236 -16.94 -14.67 15.06
C GLU A 236 -17.67 -15.98 14.76
N ARG A 237 -18.80 -15.89 14.05
CA ARG A 237 -19.58 -17.07 13.64
C ARG A 237 -18.75 -18.08 12.85
N PHE A 238 -17.82 -17.59 12.02
CA PHE A 238 -16.90 -18.43 11.27
C PHE A 238 -15.97 -19.22 12.20
N VAL A 239 -15.31 -18.54 13.14
CA VAL A 239 -14.38 -19.16 14.12
C VAL A 239 -15.10 -20.17 15.04
N GLU A 240 -16.38 -19.94 15.32
CA GLU A 240 -17.19 -20.87 16.11
C GLU A 240 -17.49 -22.18 15.36
N GLN A 241 -17.69 -22.11 14.04
CA GLN A 241 -18.16 -23.23 13.22
C GLN A 241 -17.05 -24.03 12.54
N ILE A 242 -15.82 -23.52 12.50
CA ILE A 242 -14.69 -24.30 11.98
C ILE A 242 -14.19 -25.33 13.00
N GLU A 243 -13.92 -26.54 12.53
CA GLU A 243 -13.42 -27.66 13.34
C GLU A 243 -11.89 -27.65 13.48
N ASP A 244 -11.21 -26.73 12.77
CA ASP A 244 -9.76 -26.57 12.82
C ASP A 244 -9.27 -25.97 14.16
N LEU A 245 -9.16 -26.83 15.17
CA LEU A 245 -8.70 -26.51 16.52
C LEU A 245 -7.29 -25.93 16.55
N TYR A 246 -6.45 -26.28 15.56
CA TYR A 246 -5.07 -25.83 15.50
C TYR A 246 -4.97 -24.30 15.35
N ASN A 247 -5.98 -23.65 14.76
CA ASN A 247 -5.94 -22.23 14.43
C ASN A 247 -6.94 -21.36 15.20
N LYS A 248 -7.88 -21.98 15.94
CA LYS A 248 -8.93 -21.26 16.69
C LYS A 248 -8.39 -20.21 17.67
N GLU A 249 -7.33 -20.54 18.40
CA GLU A 249 -6.70 -19.59 19.33
C GLU A 249 -6.09 -18.39 18.59
N SER A 250 -5.44 -18.63 17.45
CA SER A 250 -4.86 -17.57 16.61
C SER A 250 -5.94 -16.63 16.09
N TYR A 251 -7.08 -17.15 15.62
CA TYR A 251 -8.21 -16.34 15.19
C TYR A 251 -8.76 -15.45 16.30
N LEU A 252 -8.95 -16.02 17.50
CA LEU A 252 -9.44 -15.26 18.66
C LEU A 252 -8.47 -14.14 19.08
N ARG A 253 -7.16 -14.39 19.07
CA ARG A 253 -6.14 -13.38 19.35
C ARG A 253 -6.17 -12.23 18.33
N ILE A 254 -6.25 -12.53 17.03
CA ILE A 254 -6.32 -11.52 15.96
C ILE A 254 -7.63 -10.72 16.06
N MET A 255 -8.76 -11.37 16.33
CA MET A 255 -10.05 -10.72 16.58
C MET A 255 -9.97 -9.73 17.75
N ASN A 256 -9.35 -10.12 18.86
CA ASN A 256 -9.17 -9.23 20.01
C ASN A 256 -8.30 -8.03 19.66
N PHE A 257 -7.22 -8.22 18.91
CA PHE A 257 -6.40 -7.11 18.41
C PHE A 257 -7.22 -6.13 17.56
N VAL A 258 -7.99 -6.63 16.59
CA VAL A 258 -8.81 -5.76 15.72
C VAL A 258 -9.90 -5.06 16.53
N LYS A 259 -10.60 -5.75 17.43
CA LYS A 259 -11.59 -5.14 18.33
C LYS A 259 -10.96 -4.04 19.18
N GLU A 260 -9.79 -4.28 19.78
CA GLU A 260 -9.09 -3.26 20.55
C GLU A 260 -8.70 -2.05 19.70
N LYS A 261 -8.28 -2.25 18.45
CA LYS A 261 -7.87 -1.16 17.54
C LYS A 261 -9.06 -0.41 16.94
N ASP A 262 -10.17 -1.09 16.66
CA ASP A 262 -11.42 -0.50 16.17
C ASP A 262 -12.11 0.30 17.30
N ILE A 263 -12.13 -0.23 18.54
CA ILE A 263 -12.58 0.50 19.74
C ILE A 263 -11.65 1.68 20.04
N LYS A 264 -10.33 1.52 19.84
CA LYS A 264 -9.34 2.60 19.93
C LYS A 264 -9.22 3.40 18.63
N GLY A 265 -10.21 3.37 17.73
CA GLY A 265 -10.34 4.26 16.56
C GLY A 265 -10.38 5.77 16.89
N LYS A 266 -10.25 6.14 18.18
CA LYS A 266 -9.89 7.48 18.66
C LYS A 266 -8.38 7.72 18.88
N GLY A 267 -7.52 6.77 18.56
CA GLY A 267 -6.07 6.91 18.69
C GLY A 267 -5.39 5.58 18.96
N ALA A 268 -4.83 4.96 17.92
CA ALA A 268 -3.85 3.91 18.10
C ALA A 268 -2.57 4.28 17.37
N ASN A 269 -1.59 4.72 18.14
CA ASN A 269 -0.20 4.85 17.75
C ASN A 269 0.37 3.47 17.42
N GLY A 270 1.20 3.41 16.37
CA GLY A 270 1.99 2.23 16.02
C GLY A 270 3.14 2.08 17.01
N HIS A 271 3.40 0.85 17.42
CA HIS A 271 4.69 0.38 17.89
C HIS A 271 5.37 -0.35 16.73
#